data_AF-A0A951NVC7-F1
#
_entry.id   AF-A0A951NVC7-F1
#
_cell.length_a   1.000
_cell.length_b   1.000
_cell.length_c   1.000
_cell.angle_alpha   90.00
_cell.angle_beta   90.00
_cell.angle_gamma   90.00
#
_symmetry.space_group_name_H-M   'P 1'
#
loop_
_entity.id
_entity.type
_entity.pdbx_description
1 polymer ?
#
loop_
_entity_poly.entity_id
_entity_poly.type
_entity_poly.pdbx_seq_one_letter_code
_entity_poly.pdbx_strand_id
1 'polypeptide(L)' 'MTYLVDSNVLLRLVYRLVTKYQVRGKQAHDTRLVAAMIVHQIAHLLTFNTADFKRFSEIRAIDPREVSI' A
#
# COMPACT_ATOMS: atom_id res chain seq x y z
N MET A 1 -4.55 -16.03 -9.36
CA MET A 1 -5.10 -14.85 -8.65
C MET A 1 -5.00 -15.14 -7.16
N THR A 2 -3.99 -14.62 -6.47
CA THR A 2 -3.83 -14.84 -5.03
C THR A 2 -4.68 -13.81 -4.30
N TYR A 3 -5.75 -14.25 -3.64
CA TYR A 3 -6.61 -13.36 -2.85
C TYR A 3 -5.94 -13.11 -1.49
N LEU A 4 -5.63 -11.86 -1.18
CA LEU A 4 -5.07 -11.44 0.11
C LEU A 4 -6.22 -11.42 1.13
N VAL A 5 -6.33 -12.48 1.93
CA VAL A 5 -7.42 -12.64 2.91
C VAL A 5 -7.33 -11.56 3.98
N ASP A 6 -8.45 -10.90 4.22
CA ASP A 6 -8.59 -9.90 5.27
C ASP A 6 -8.42 -10.59 6.64
N SER A 7 -7.40 -10.18 7.38
CA SER A 7 -7.04 -10.77 8.68
C SER A 7 -7.00 -9.70 9.76
N ASN A 8 -7.14 -10.11 11.03
CA ASN A 8 -6.99 -9.19 12.17
C ASN A 8 -5.63 -8.46 12.16
N VAL A 9 -4.60 -9.07 11.58
CA VAL A 9 -3.29 -8.44 11.37
C VAL A 9 -3.37 -7.32 10.35
N LEU A 10 -4.07 -7.55 9.23
CA LEU A 10 -4.28 -6.53 8.19
C LEU A 10 -5.00 -5.31 8.77
N LEU A 11 -6.13 -5.51 9.47
CA LEU A 11 -6.92 -4.42 10.01
C LEU A 11 -6.13 -3.55 11.01
N ARG A 12 -5.35 -4.17 11.90
CA ARG A 12 -4.48 -3.44 12.83
C ARG A 12 -3.45 -2.59 12.10
N LEU A 13 -2.88 -3.14 11.02
CA LEU A 13 -1.89 -2.43 10.24
C LEU A 13 -2.51 -1.27 9.45
N VAL A 14 -3.70 -1.46 8.87
CA VAL A 14 -4.46 -0.37 8.25
C VAL A 14 -4.70 0.75 9.25
N TYR A 15 -5.19 0.44 10.45
CA TYR A 15 -5.41 1.44 11.48
C TYR A 15 -4.12 2.20 11.83
N ARG A 16 -3.02 1.48 12.04
CA ARG A 16 -1.69 2.08 12.32
C ARG A 16 -1.25 3.03 11.20
N LEU A 17 -1.39 2.64 9.94
CA LEU A 17 -1.01 3.47 8.79
C LEU A 17 -1.93 4.68 8.63
N VAL A 18 -3.24 4.51 8.82
CA VAL A 18 -4.22 5.60 8.78
C VAL A 18 -3.87 6.65 9.84
N THR A 19 -3.56 6.23 11.07
CA THR A 19 -3.13 7.13 12.15
C THR A 19 -1.79 7.80 11.83
N LYS A 20 -0.80 7.03 11.37
CA LYS A 20 0.55 7.55 11.04
C LYS A 20 0.51 8.61 9.95
N TYR A 21 -0.23 8.37 8.88
CA TYR A 21 -0.27 9.24 7.69
C TYR A 21 -1.49 10.15 7.62
N GLN A 22 -2.26 10.22 8.72
CA GLN A 22 -3.47 11.05 8.83
C GLN A 22 -4.42 10.87 7.64
N VAL A 23 -4.61 9.62 7.22
CA VAL A 23 -5.40 9.27 6.04
C VAL A 23 -6.88 9.56 6.31
N ARG A 24 -7.55 10.20 5.36
CA ARG A 24 -8.98 10.53 5.45
C ARG A 24 -9.68 10.25 4.12
N GLY A 25 -10.90 9.72 4.19
CA GLY A 25 -11.75 9.50 3.01
C GLY A 25 -11.15 8.53 1.99
N LYS A 26 -11.09 8.96 0.71
CA LYS A 26 -10.76 8.14 -0.46
C LYS A 26 -9.47 7.31 -0.32
N GLN A 27 -8.47 7.82 0.41
CA GLN A 27 -7.15 7.19 0.56
C GLN A 27 -7.12 5.99 1.52
N ALA A 28 -8.24 5.67 2.19
CA ALA A 28 -8.34 4.50 3.05
C ALA A 28 -8.15 3.19 2.26
N HIS A 29 -8.60 3.14 1.00
CA HIS A 29 -8.42 1.97 0.15
C HIS A 29 -6.95 1.73 -0.20
N ASP A 30 -6.21 2.78 -0.59
CA ASP A 30 -4.78 2.69 -0.90
C ASP A 30 -3.98 2.29 0.33
N THR A 31 -4.38 2.79 1.51
CA THR A 31 -3.77 2.40 2.79
C THR A 31 -3.98 0.91 3.10
N ARG A 32 -5.14 0.36 2.72
CA ARG A 32 -5.41 -1.07 2.86
C ARG A 32 -4.56 -1.91 1.92
N LEU A 33 -4.32 -1.45 0.69
CA LEU A 33 -3.38 -2.09 -0.22
C LEU A 33 -1.95 -2.10 0.36
N VAL A 34 -1.48 -0.96 0.88
CA VAL A 34 -0.15 -0.86 1.52
C VAL A 34 -0.04 -1.80 2.72
N ALA A 35 -1.07 -1.88 3.56
CA ALA A 35 -1.07 -2.83 4.68
C ALA A 35 -0.94 -4.27 4.18
N ALA A 36 -1.64 -4.63 3.10
CA ALA A 36 -1.56 -5.98 2.55
C ALA A 36 -0.17 -6.27 1.99
N MET A 37 0.43 -5.31 1.29
CA MET A 37 1.81 -5.40 0.83
C MET A 37 2.79 -5.66 1.97
N ILE A 38 2.66 -4.94 3.09
CA ILE A 38 3.52 -5.13 4.26
C ILE A 38 3.32 -6.53 4.87
N VAL A 39 2.07 -6.99 5.06
CA VAL A 39 1.76 -8.31 5.60
C VAL A 39 2.40 -9.42 4.77
N HIS A 40 2.42 -9.24 3.45
CA HIS A 40 2.96 -10.22 2.50
C HIS A 40 4.41 -9.93 2.07
N GLN A 41 5.09 -9.00 2.74
CA GLN A 41 6.50 -8.64 2.48
C GLN A 41 6.77 -8.18 1.03
N ILE A 42 5.79 -7.55 0.40
CA ILE A 42 5.91 -6.97 -0.94
C ILE A 42 6.40 -5.52 -0.78
N ALA A 43 7.65 -5.26 -1.20
CA ALA A 43 8.26 -3.93 -1.05
C ALA A 43 7.98 -2.98 -2.22
N HIS A 44 7.72 -3.50 -3.41
CA HIS A 44 7.60 -2.71 -4.64
C HIS A 44 6.19 -2.80 -5.22
N LEU A 45 5.56 -1.65 -5.48
CA LEU A 45 4.28 -1.54 -6.17
C LEU A 45 4.51 -0.99 -7.56
N LEU A 46 4.29 -1.79 -8.59
CA LEU A 46 4.28 -1.32 -9.96
C LEU A 46 2.91 -0.67 -10.26
N THR A 47 2.87 0.63 -10.52
CA THR A 47 1.60 1.37 -10.72
C THR A 47 1.79 2.67 -11.49
N PHE A 48 0.84 3.05 -12.35
CA PHE A 48 0.83 4.37 -13.00
C PHE A 48 0.43 5.51 -12.05
N ASN A 49 -0.11 5.19 -10.88
CA ASN A 49 -0.56 6.18 -9.90
C ASN A 49 0.41 6.30 -8.72
N THR A 50 1.70 6.47 -9.00
CA THR A 50 2.74 6.51 -7.95
C THR A 50 2.51 7.62 -6.93
N ALA A 51 1.89 8.73 -7.35
CA ALA A 51 1.61 9.91 -6.51
C ALA A 51 0.81 9.58 -5.24
N ASP A 52 -0.21 8.73 -5.35
CA ASP A 52 -1.07 8.36 -4.22
C ASP A 52 -0.33 7.52 -3.17
N PHE A 53 0.75 6.84 -3.58
CA PHE A 53 1.54 5.98 -2.71
C PHE A 53 2.80 6.64 -2.14
N LYS A 54 3.18 7.84 -2.60
CA LYS A 54 4.40 8.56 -2.16
C LYS A 54 4.49 8.78 -0.65
N ARG A 55 3.36 8.83 0.05
CA ARG A 55 3.32 9.06 1.50
C ARG A 55 3.73 7.84 2.33
N PHE A 56 3.66 6.64 1.78
CA PHE A 56 3.92 5.41 2.53
C PHE A 56 5.39 5.03 2.44
N SER A 57 6.14 5.23 3.52
CA SER A 57 7.57 4.90 3.58
C SER A 57 7.85 3.38 3.55
N GLU A 58 6.85 2.56 3.84
CA GLU A 58 6.97 1.11 3.94
C GLU A 58 7.06 0.40 2.57
N ILE A 59 6.67 1.08 1.49
CA ILE A 59 6.70 0.53 0.14
C ILE A 59 7.32 1.53 -0.83
N ARG A 60 7.74 1.05 -2.00
CA ARG A 60 8.19 1.89 -3.11
C ARG A 60 7.26 1.70 -4.30
N ALA A 61 6.53 2.75 -4.64
CA ALA A 61 5.77 2.80 -5.89
C ALA A 61 6.72 3.12 -7.06
N ILE A 62 6.59 2.37 -8.15
CA ILE A 62 7.40 2.48 -9.35
C ILE A 62 6.45 2.66 -10.53
N ASP A 63 6.71 3.67 -11.36
CA ASP A 63 5.97 3.83 -12.61
C ASP A 63 6.43 2.76 -13.60
N PRO A 64 5.53 1.96 -14.20
CA PRO A 64 5.90 0.98 -15.22
C PRO A 64 6.80 1.52 -16.34
N ARG A 65 6.71 2.82 -16.66
CA ARG A 65 7.52 3.47 -17.70
C ARG A 65 8.99 3.69 -17.29
N GLU A 66 9.29 3.65 -16.00
CA GLU A 66 10.65 3.79 -15.46
C GLU A 66 11.39 2.44 -15.42
N VAL A 67 10.67 1.33 -15.64
CA VAL A 67 11.26 0.00 -15.69
C VAL A 67 11.55 -0.36 -17.15
N SER A 68 12.80 -0.25 -17.55
CA SER A 68 13.28 -0.88 -18.79
C SER A 68 13.57 -2.35 -18.51
N ILE A 69 12.96 -3.22 -19.31
CA ILE A 69 13.20 -4.67 -19.32
C ILE A 69 14.18 -4.99 -20.45
#